data_AF-A0AAP9M6X8-F1
#
_entry.id   AF-A0AAP9M6X8-F1
#
_cell.length_a   1.000
_cell.length_b   1.000
_cell.length_c   1.000
_cell.angle_alpha   90.00
_cell.angle_beta   90.00
_cell.angle_gamma   90.00
#
_symmetry.space_group_name_H-M   'P 1'
#
loop_
_entity.id
_entity.type
_entity.pdbx_description
1 polymer ?
#
loop_
_entity_poly.entity_id
_entity_poly.type
_entity_poly.pdbx_seq_one_letter_code
_entity_poly.pdbx_strand_id
1 'polypeptide(L)'
;MTRYRNVPSIEFDLENNYKVKAEYVFDKVSGKYIVTFYLRQSQVGMWDQIDKATDITFDSPRETVKTDIAKYFTKLLIEGFFQYYINRYVYQMKCFDRGNDLYEKERLNAQ
;
A
#
# COMPACT_ATOMS: atom_id res chain seq x y z
N MET A 1 10.44 5.27 25.67
CA MET A 1 9.26 4.43 25.99
C MET A 1 8.65 3.98 24.67
N THR A 2 8.72 2.68 24.35
CA THR A 2 8.19 2.13 23.09
C THR A 2 6.66 2.10 23.16
N ARG A 3 5.98 2.74 22.21
CA ARG A 3 4.52 2.70 22.11
C ARG A 3 4.14 1.56 21.17
N TYR A 4 3.42 0.57 21.70
CA TYR A 4 2.88 -0.54 20.90
C TYR A 4 1.50 -0.17 20.36
N ARG A 5 1.25 -0.44 19.08
CA ARG A 5 -0.07 -0.31 18.44
C ARG A 5 -0.40 -1.63 17.76
N ASN A 6 -1.50 -2.26 18.16
CA ASN A 6 -2.05 -3.41 17.43
C ASN A 6 -2.88 -2.88 16.25
N VAL A 7 -2.42 -3.12 15.02
CA VAL A 7 -3.09 -2.69 13.79
C VAL A 7 -3.41 -3.94 12.97
N PRO A 8 -4.67 -4.40 12.93
CA PRO A 8 -5.03 -5.54 12.11
C PRO A 8 -5.07 -5.13 10.62
N SER A 9 -4.85 -6.12 9.74
CA SER A 9 -4.87 -5.89 8.30
C SER A 9 -5.50 -7.03 7.50
N ILE A 10 -5.90 -6.71 6.26
CA ILE A 10 -6.34 -7.67 5.24
C ILE A 10 -5.38 -7.50 4.06
N GLU A 11 -4.87 -8.60 3.51
CA GLU A 11 -4.05 -8.58 2.29
C GLU A 11 -4.85 -9.12 1.09
N PHE A 12 -4.59 -8.52 -0.06
CA PHE A 12 -5.18 -8.86 -1.35
C PHE A 12 -4.04 -9.06 -2.36
N ASP A 13 -4.05 -10.19 -3.06
CA ASP A 13 -3.13 -10.40 -4.19
C ASP A 13 -3.72 -9.74 -5.45
N LEU A 14 -2.88 -8.99 -6.15
CA LEU A 14 -3.19 -8.41 -7.46
C LEU A 14 -2.54 -9.25 -8.56
N GLU A 15 -3.13 -9.20 -9.75
CA GLU A 15 -2.47 -9.64 -10.97
C GLU A 15 -1.18 -8.82 -11.18
N ASN A 16 -0.13 -9.43 -11.76
CA ASN A 16 1.20 -8.84 -11.99
C ASN A 16 2.18 -8.81 -10.79
N ASN A 17 2.06 -9.72 -9.82
CA ASN A 17 2.98 -9.82 -8.67
C ASN A 17 2.98 -8.56 -7.78
N TYR A 18 1.81 -7.97 -7.57
CA TYR A 18 1.62 -6.93 -6.57
C TYR A 18 0.66 -7.42 -5.48
N LYS A 19 0.76 -6.80 -4.31
CA LYS A 19 -0.17 -7.03 -3.20
C LYS A 19 -0.66 -5.70 -2.68
N VAL A 20 -1.88 -5.69 -2.18
CA VAL A 20 -2.46 -4.56 -1.45
C VAL A 20 -2.76 -5.01 -0.03
N LYS A 21 -2.44 -4.16 0.95
CA LYS A 21 -2.80 -4.35 2.35
C LYS A 21 -3.73 -3.23 2.77
N ALA A 22 -4.84 -3.58 3.40
CA ALA A 22 -5.71 -2.64 4.10
C ALA A 22 -5.46 -2.77 5.60
N GLU A 23 -4.86 -1.75 6.22
CA GLU A 23 -4.82 -1.62 7.67
C GLU A 23 -6.07 -0.91 8.16
N TYR A 24 -6.68 -1.39 9.23
CA TYR A 24 -7.93 -0.82 9.73
C TYR A 24 -7.91 -0.70 11.25
N VAL A 25 -8.34 0.45 11.77
CA VAL A 25 -8.39 0.73 13.21
C VAL A 25 -9.73 1.32 13.55
N PHE A 26 -10.33 0.84 14.64
CA PHE A 26 -11.54 1.45 15.19
C PHE A 26 -11.19 2.74 15.92
N ASP A 27 -11.69 3.86 15.44
CA ASP A 27 -11.61 5.13 16.14
C ASP A 27 -12.78 5.28 17.11
N LYS A 28 -12.45 5.33 18.40
CA LYS A 28 -13.44 5.43 19.49
C LYS A 28 -14.13 6.79 19.54
N VAL A 29 -13.51 7.83 18.96
CA VAL A 29 -14.07 9.19 18.97
C VAL A 29 -15.19 9.30 17.94
N SER A 30 -14.93 8.90 16.70
CA SER A 30 -15.94 8.90 15.64
C SER A 30 -16.88 7.69 15.69
N GLY A 31 -16.50 6.62 16.38
CA GLY A 31 -17.25 5.36 16.37
C GLY A 31 -17.13 4.59 15.06
N LYS A 32 -16.15 4.91 14.21
CA LYS A 32 -15.98 4.36 12.86
C LYS A 32 -14.64 3.67 12.69
N TYR A 33 -14.54 2.80 11.68
CA TYR A 33 -13.26 2.24 11.26
C TYR A 33 -12.55 3.20 10.31
N ILE A 34 -11.28 3.44 10.55
CA ILE A 34 -10.38 4.19 9.67
C ILE A 34 -9.48 3.19 8.97
N VAL A 35 -9.44 3.25 7.65
CA VAL A 35 -8.75 2.28 6.79
C VAL A 35 -7.71 2.99 5.93
N THR A 36 -6.50 2.45 5.89
CA THR A 36 -5.42 2.92 5.02
C THR A 36 -4.93 1.76 4.17
N PHE A 37 -4.83 2.01 2.86
CA PHE A 37 -4.33 1.03 1.90
C PHE A 37 -2.84 1.26 1.59
N TYR A 38 -2.15 0.15 1.38
CA TYR A 38 -0.75 0.09 0.99
C TYR A 38 -0.58 -0.84 -0.21
N LEU A 39 0.38 -0.56 -1.08
CA LEU A 39 0.77 -1.39 -2.20
C LEU A 39 2.20 -1.91 -1.98
N ARG A 40 2.49 -3.14 -2.41
CA ARG A 40 3.87 -3.61 -2.58
C ARG A 40 3.99 -4.48 -3.81
N GLN A 41 5.19 -4.53 -4.39
CA GLN A 41 5.56 -5.61 -5.29
C GLN A 41 5.92 -6.86 -4.47
N SER A 42 5.47 -8.04 -4.89
CA SER A 42 5.50 -9.28 -4.07
C SER A 42 6.90 -9.77 -3.65
N GLN A 43 7.94 -9.37 -4.37
CA GLN A 43 9.35 -9.69 -4.10
C GLN A 43 10.05 -8.61 -3.26
N VAL A 44 9.39 -7.50 -2.97
CA VAL A 44 9.93 -6.39 -2.17
C VAL A 44 9.25 -6.36 -0.80
N GLY A 45 10.05 -6.25 0.25
CA GLY A 45 9.56 -6.28 1.64
C GLY A 45 8.87 -4.99 2.09
N MET A 46 9.04 -3.89 1.37
CA MET A 46 8.53 -2.57 1.72
C MET A 46 7.10 -2.36 1.20
N TRP A 47 6.26 -1.77 2.04
CA TRP A 47 4.90 -1.36 1.70
C TRP A 47 4.87 0.15 1.45
N ASP A 48 4.36 0.55 0.30
CA ASP A 48 4.12 1.94 -0.05
C ASP A 48 2.69 2.34 0.29
N GLN A 49 2.53 3.39 1.09
CA GLN A 49 1.22 3.93 1.41
C GLN A 49 0.58 4.58 0.19
N ILE A 50 -0.70 4.28 -0.05
CA ILE A 50 -1.47 4.83 -1.16
C ILE A 50 -2.11 6.15 -0.69
N ASP A 51 -1.51 7.28 -1.05
CA ASP A 51 -1.92 8.63 -0.62
C ASP A 51 -3.43 8.93 -0.77
N LYS A 52 -4.05 8.54 -1.90
CA LYS A 52 -5.49 8.75 -2.16
C LYS A 52 -6.42 7.72 -1.50
N ALA A 53 -5.87 6.72 -0.83
CA ALA A 53 -6.62 5.69 -0.11
C ALA A 53 -6.15 5.62 1.35
N THR A 54 -5.96 6.80 1.94
CA THR A 54 -5.65 7.02 3.35
C THR A 54 -6.90 7.47 4.09
N ASP A 55 -6.99 7.11 5.38
CA ASP A 55 -8.03 7.55 6.30
C ASP A 55 -9.48 7.37 5.80
N ILE A 56 -9.74 6.31 5.03
CA ILE A 56 -11.08 5.99 4.54
C ILE A 56 -11.95 5.51 5.70
N THR A 57 -13.08 6.18 5.92
CA THR A 57 -13.97 5.86 7.03
C THR A 57 -15.05 4.86 6.64
N PHE A 58 -15.21 3.82 7.44
CA PHE A 58 -16.27 2.81 7.32
C PHE A 58 -17.15 2.85 8.56
N ASP A 59 -18.44 3.10 8.34
CA ASP A 59 -19.50 2.99 9.35
C ASP A 59 -20.05 1.56 9.34
N SER A 60 -19.19 0.63 9.75
CA SER A 60 -19.45 -0.80 9.71
C SER A 60 -19.32 -1.38 11.11
N PRO A 61 -20.23 -2.29 11.52
CA PRO A 61 -20.02 -3.15 12.68
C PRO A 61 -18.72 -3.96 12.56
N ARG A 62 -18.18 -4.39 13.71
CA ARG A 62 -16.94 -5.19 13.77
C ARG A 62 -17.05 -6.48 12.96
N GLU A 63 -18.24 -7.04 12.88
CA GLU A 63 -18.56 -8.30 12.21
C GLU A 63 -18.47 -8.18 10.69
N THR A 64 -18.78 -7.01 10.13
CA THR A 64 -18.89 -6.81 8.67
C THR A 64 -17.79 -5.92 8.09
N VAL A 65 -17.04 -5.19 8.91
CA VAL A 65 -16.00 -4.24 8.44
C VAL A 65 -15.03 -4.88 7.44
N LYS A 66 -14.62 -6.14 7.67
CA LYS A 66 -13.71 -6.83 6.75
C LYS A 66 -14.35 -7.05 5.37
N THR A 67 -15.63 -7.41 5.34
CA THR A 67 -16.40 -7.60 4.11
C THR A 67 -16.62 -6.28 3.40
N ASP A 68 -16.88 -5.21 4.13
CA ASP A 68 -17.10 -3.87 3.55
C ASP A 68 -15.79 -3.29 2.99
N ILE A 69 -14.66 -3.49 3.68
CA ILE A 69 -13.32 -3.19 3.15
C ILE A 69 -13.05 -3.98 1.86
N ALA A 70 -13.37 -5.28 1.83
CA ALA A 70 -13.17 -6.11 0.66
C ALA A 70 -14.03 -5.64 -0.53
N LYS A 71 -15.29 -5.28 -0.32
CA LYS A 71 -16.16 -4.71 -1.36
C LYS A 71 -15.60 -3.39 -1.90
N TYR A 72 -15.12 -2.51 -1.01
CA TYR A 72 -14.51 -1.25 -1.42
C TYR A 72 -13.22 -1.48 -2.22
N PHE A 73 -12.38 -2.41 -1.78
CA PHE A 73 -11.20 -2.84 -2.53
C PHE A 73 -11.58 -3.34 -3.94
N THR A 74 -12.60 -4.20 -4.06
CA THR A 74 -13.08 -4.69 -5.36
C THR A 74 -13.54 -3.55 -6.26
N LYS A 75 -14.22 -2.53 -5.72
CA LYS A 75 -14.59 -1.33 -6.47
C LYS A 75 -13.35 -0.62 -7.03
N LEU A 76 -12.35 -0.34 -6.19
CA LEU A 76 -11.10 0.30 -6.61
C LEU A 76 -10.36 -0.52 -7.69
N LEU A 77 -10.37 -1.85 -7.53
CA LEU A 77 -9.77 -2.76 -8.50
C LEU A 77 -10.43 -2.66 -9.87
N ILE A 78 -11.77 -2.71 -9.93
CA ILE A 78 -12.54 -2.58 -11.18
C ILE A 78 -12.31 -1.22 -11.85
N GLU A 79 -12.19 -0.15 -11.05
CA GLU A 79 -11.91 1.20 -11.53
C GLU A 79 -10.46 1.39 -12.04
N GLY A 80 -9.60 0.36 -11.93
CA GLY A 80 -8.20 0.44 -12.34
C GLY A 80 -7.34 1.33 -11.44
N PHE A 81 -7.83 1.67 -10.24
CA PHE A 81 -7.21 2.62 -9.32
C PHE A 81 -5.76 2.27 -8.99
N PHE A 82 -5.47 0.99 -8.75
CA PHE A 82 -4.14 0.52 -8.36
C PHE A 82 -3.10 0.62 -9.49
N GLN A 83 -3.53 0.66 -10.76
CA GLN A 83 -2.62 0.71 -11.90
C GLN A 83 -1.75 1.97 -11.89
N TYR A 84 -2.31 3.11 -11.44
CA TYR A 84 -1.55 4.35 -11.28
C TYR A 84 -0.36 4.16 -10.33
N TYR A 85 -0.60 3.50 -9.19
CA TYR A 85 0.42 3.27 -8.17
C TYR A 85 1.47 2.24 -8.59
N ILE A 86 1.04 1.20 -9.30
CA ILE A 86 1.95 0.23 -9.94
C ILE A 86 2.87 0.94 -10.93
N ASN A 87 2.32 1.76 -11.82
CA ASN A 87 3.11 2.49 -12.82
C ASN A 87 4.09 3.46 -12.17
N ARG A 88 3.67 4.14 -11.09
CA ARG A 88 4.54 5.02 -10.30
C ARG A 88 5.70 4.25 -9.67
N TYR A 89 5.43 3.10 -9.05
CA TYR A 89 6.47 2.23 -8.48
C TYR A 89 7.47 1.77 -9.55
N VAL A 90 6.97 1.29 -10.70
CA VAL A 90 7.83 0.87 -11.83
C VAL A 90 8.71 2.02 -12.31
N TYR A 91 8.17 3.23 -12.40
CA TYR A 91 8.95 4.40 -12.77
C TYR A 91 10.03 4.74 -11.74
N GLN A 92 9.71 4.71 -10.44
CA GLN A 92 10.68 4.92 -9.37
C GLN A 92 11.83 3.92 -9.42
N MET A 93 11.52 2.64 -9.66
CA MET A 93 12.55 1.61 -9.81
C MET A 93 13.45 1.86 -11.03
N LYS A 94 12.89 2.26 -12.17
CA LYS A 94 13.69 2.63 -13.35
C LYS A 94 14.60 3.83 -13.07
N CYS A 95 14.13 4.82 -12.32
CA CYS A 95 14.95 5.95 -11.90
C CYS A 95 16.08 5.51 -10.96
N PHE A 96 15.78 4.62 -10.01
CA PHE A 96 16.77 4.05 -9.11
C PHE A 96 17.86 3.29 -9.88
N ASP A 97 17.48 2.35 -10.74
CA ASP A 97 18.41 1.55 -11.54
C ASP A 97 19.31 2.45 -12.39
N ARG A 98 18.73 3.46 -13.04
CA ARG A 98 19.49 4.43 -13.84
C ARG A 98 20.47 5.24 -13.00
N GLY A 99 20.07 5.66 -11.80
CA GLY A 99 20.94 6.37 -10.87
C GLY A 99 22.08 5.47 -10.36
N ASN A 100 21.76 4.23 -10.02
CA ASN A 100 22.73 3.23 -9.60
C ASN A 100 23.77 2.94 -10.69
N ASP A 101 23.34 2.78 -11.95
CA ASP A 101 24.25 2.60 -13.08
C ASP A 101 25.25 3.75 -13.25
N LEU A 102 24.81 5.00 -13.03
CA LEU A 102 25.68 6.18 -13.11
C LEU A 102 26.68 6.19 -11.95
N TYR A 103 26.18 5.96 -10.73
CA TYR A 103 27.01 5.89 -9.53
C TYR A 103 28.09 4.81 -9.64
N GLU A 104 27.74 3.61 -10.11
CA GLU A 104 28.69 2.51 -10.25
C GLU A 104 29.74 2.79 -11.34
N LYS A 105 29.38 3.48 -12.43
CA LYS A 105 30.36 3.92 -13.44
C LYS A 105 31.35 4.91 -12.86
N GLU A 106 30.90 5.89 -12.08
CA GLU A 106 31.78 6.85 -11.41
C GLU A 106 32.70 6.14 -10.41
N ARG A 107 32.16 5.23 -9.60
CA ARG A 107 32.93 4.44 -8.62
C ARG A 107 34.01 3.58 -9.27
N LEU A 108 33.70 2.91 -10.39
CA LEU A 108 34.63 2.03 -11.10
C LEU A 108 35.68 2.82 -11.89
N ASN A 109 35.36 4.01 -12.41
CA ASN A 109 36.30 4.87 -13.12
C ASN A 109 37.21 5.69 -12.17
N ALA A 110 36.87 5.77 -10.88
CA ALA A 110 37.68 6.42 -9.85
C ALA A 110 38.73 5.48 -9.21
N GLN A 111 38.79 4.21 -9.65
CA GLN A 111 39.84 3.24 -9.34
C GLN A 111 40.86 3.16 -10.48
#